data_AF-K0KBQ0-F1
#
_entry.id   AF-K0KBQ0-F1
#
_cell.length_a   1.000
_cell.length_b   1.000
_cell.length_c   1.000
_cell.angle_alpha   90.00
_cell.angle_beta   90.00
_cell.angle_gamma   90.00
#
_symmetry.space_group_name_H-M   'P 1'
#
loop_
_entity.id
_entity.type
_entity.pdbx_description
1 polymer ?
#
loop_
_entity_poly.entity_id
_entity_poly.type
_entity_poly.pdbx_seq_one_letter_code
_entity_poly.pdbx_strand_id
1 'polypeptide(L)'
;MFSQKLVSQGNIRLFSTSSAAAGRVGCSLVKPVHHLIKIDKNKLSPRFPELNLEKNDIRNPGFRPVATHQDRVAEHYTNTLQSDLLLMNFQHNQRRKEGLKRRQWDGSSPNHPSRTLRKPKGSEVETPDIKIYTDKNIPIIESITLNCYTKLAKDNANHAISAALQLQQITNCKPKPLHSRKDVIAWGVRRGWLMGAKVELKGRPLSQFLSTLTEIVFPRIREFKGLSSRAGDKTGNLSMGLTHEEISFFPEIESNQDQWSKTYGMHINIKTTAQTDTEARRLLSAYGFPIHGTERKNAF
;
A
#
# COMPACT_ATOMS: atom_id res chain seq x y z
N MET A 1 -25.38 -83.48 11.22
CA MET A 1 -24.41 -83.70 10.13
C MET A 1 -23.74 -82.37 9.80
N PHE A 2 -22.41 -82.34 9.93
CA PHE A 2 -21.38 -81.54 9.23
C PHE A 2 -21.72 -80.09 8.78
N SER A 3 -20.87 -79.07 8.92
CA SER A 3 -19.49 -78.92 9.37
C SER A 3 -19.22 -77.41 9.37
N GLN A 4 -18.50 -76.91 10.37
CA GLN A 4 -17.85 -75.60 10.27
C GLN A 4 -16.84 -75.60 9.12
N LYS A 5 -16.79 -74.52 8.34
CA LYS A 5 -15.60 -74.08 7.62
C LYS A 5 -15.42 -72.58 7.83
N LEU A 6 -14.37 -72.27 8.59
CA LEU A 6 -13.68 -70.98 8.61
C LEU A 6 -13.22 -70.64 7.19
N VAL A 7 -13.59 -69.45 6.70
CA VAL A 7 -12.92 -68.82 5.56
C VAL A 7 -12.37 -67.47 6.02
N SER A 8 -11.04 -67.47 6.08
CA SER A 8 -10.04 -66.41 6.10
C SER A 8 -10.47 -64.95 6.26
N GLN A 9 -9.74 -64.29 7.18
CA GLN A 9 -9.46 -62.87 7.23
C GLN A 9 -9.25 -62.26 5.83
N GLY A 10 -10.32 -61.68 5.28
CA GLY A 10 -10.27 -60.78 4.14
C GLY A 10 -10.52 -59.37 4.66
N ASN A 11 -9.49 -58.53 4.64
CA ASN A 11 -9.54 -57.11 4.98
C ASN A 11 -10.89 -56.48 4.59
N ILE A 12 -11.71 -56.16 5.60
CA ILE A 12 -12.81 -55.21 5.45
C ILE A 12 -12.14 -53.91 5.04
N ARG A 13 -12.20 -53.60 3.75
CA ARG A 13 -11.80 -52.31 3.20
C ARG A 13 -12.69 -51.28 3.89
N LEU A 14 -12.10 -50.64 4.91
CA LEU A 14 -12.54 -49.37 5.47
C LEU A 14 -12.99 -48.49 4.30
N PHE A 15 -14.24 -48.06 4.30
CA PHE A 15 -14.73 -46.97 3.47
C PHE A 15 -14.00 -45.69 3.87
N SER A 16 -12.75 -45.54 3.42
CA SER A 16 -12.02 -44.29 3.50
C SER A 16 -12.62 -43.35 2.45
N THR A 17 -13.29 -42.29 2.88
CA THR A 17 -13.79 -41.21 2.02
C THR A 17 -12.68 -40.29 1.50
N SER A 18 -11.41 -40.71 1.56
CA SER A 18 -10.24 -39.93 1.12
C SER A 18 -9.80 -40.20 -0.33
N SER A 19 -10.53 -40.97 -1.14
CA SER A 19 -10.21 -41.20 -2.57
C SER A 19 -11.01 -40.36 -3.57
N ALA A 20 -11.90 -39.46 -3.12
CA ALA A 20 -12.84 -38.77 -4.00
C ALA A 20 -12.27 -37.59 -4.81
N ALA A 21 -10.95 -37.41 -4.95
CA ALA A 21 -10.36 -36.26 -5.64
C ALA A 21 -9.86 -36.56 -7.07
N ALA A 22 -9.55 -37.82 -7.39
CA ALA A 22 -9.12 -38.23 -8.72
C ALA A 22 -10.35 -38.60 -9.56
N GLY A 23 -11.02 -37.61 -10.16
CA GLY A 23 -12.14 -37.86 -11.08
C GLY A 23 -13.32 -36.88 -11.03
N ARG A 24 -13.24 -35.76 -10.30
CA ARG A 24 -14.32 -34.76 -10.32
C ARG A 24 -14.20 -33.83 -11.54
N VAL A 25 -15.36 -33.47 -12.09
CA VAL A 25 -15.51 -32.41 -13.11
C VAL A 25 -14.99 -31.09 -12.53
N GLY A 26 -14.22 -30.33 -13.31
CA GLY A 26 -13.74 -28.98 -12.97
C GLY A 26 -14.85 -27.91 -12.94
N CYS A 27 -16.06 -28.27 -12.54
CA CYS A 27 -17.21 -27.38 -12.43
C CYS A 27 -17.28 -26.79 -11.02
N SER A 28 -17.21 -25.47 -10.91
CA SER A 28 -17.45 -24.74 -9.65
C SER A 28 -18.87 -24.18 -9.66
N LEU A 29 -19.76 -24.77 -8.86
CA LEU A 29 -21.15 -24.31 -8.71
C LEU A 29 -21.44 -24.11 -7.22
N VAL A 30 -21.61 -22.85 -6.81
CA VAL A 30 -22.03 -22.50 -5.45
C VAL A 30 -23.54 -22.69 -5.35
N LYS A 31 -23.99 -23.55 -4.45
CA LYS A 31 -25.43 -23.76 -4.23
C LYS A 31 -26.07 -22.52 -3.62
N PRO A 32 -27.28 -22.12 -4.06
CA PRO A 32 -28.02 -21.04 -3.42
C PRO A 32 -28.39 -21.44 -1.98
N VAL A 33 -28.65 -20.43 -1.16
CA VAL A 33 -28.95 -20.59 0.26
C VAL A 33 -30.34 -20.02 0.53
N HIS A 34 -31.11 -20.64 1.44
CA HIS A 34 -32.49 -20.26 1.74
C HIS A 34 -32.63 -19.33 2.96
N HIS A 35 -31.55 -18.65 3.36
CA HIS A 35 -31.54 -17.73 4.50
C HIS A 35 -30.67 -16.51 4.22
N LEU A 36 -30.94 -15.42 4.93
CA LEU A 36 -30.18 -14.17 4.84
C LEU A 36 -29.00 -14.11 5.83
N ILE A 37 -28.93 -15.07 6.76
CA ILE A 37 -27.88 -15.13 7.78
C ILE A 37 -26.51 -15.29 7.10
N LYS A 38 -25.58 -14.38 7.40
CA LYS A 38 -24.20 -14.48 6.95
C LYS A 38 -23.44 -15.47 7.82
N ILE A 39 -23.07 -16.62 7.25
CA ILE A 39 -22.31 -17.65 7.96
C ILE A 39 -20.81 -17.38 7.82
N ASP A 40 -20.19 -16.89 8.90
CA ASP A 40 -18.73 -16.74 9.00
C ASP A 40 -18.08 -18.08 9.40
N LYS A 41 -17.65 -18.87 8.40
CA LYS A 41 -17.07 -20.21 8.61
C LYS A 41 -15.86 -20.25 9.56
N ASN A 42 -15.11 -19.15 9.67
CA ASN A 42 -13.94 -19.06 10.56
C ASN A 42 -14.34 -19.18 12.03
N LYS A 43 -15.48 -18.58 12.43
CA LYS A 43 -15.98 -18.60 13.81
C LYS A 43 -16.55 -19.96 14.23
N LEU A 44 -17.03 -20.76 13.26
CA LEU A 44 -17.55 -22.12 13.50
C LEU A 44 -16.43 -23.15 13.68
N SER A 45 -15.25 -22.90 13.10
CA SER A 45 -14.13 -23.83 13.14
C SER A 45 -13.37 -23.69 14.47
N PRO A 46 -13.18 -24.78 15.24
CA PRO A 46 -12.40 -24.74 16.47
C PRO A 46 -10.87 -24.77 16.23
N ARG A 47 -10.40 -24.89 14.97
CA ARG A 47 -8.98 -25.17 14.66
C ARG A 47 -8.02 -24.05 15.07
N PHE A 48 -8.44 -22.79 14.98
CA PHE A 48 -7.59 -21.62 15.21
C PHE A 48 -8.28 -20.62 16.13
N PRO A 49 -8.40 -20.92 17.44
CA PRO A 49 -9.11 -20.07 18.38
C PRO A 49 -8.47 -18.67 18.50
N GLU A 50 -7.14 -18.60 18.44
CA GLU A 50 -6.38 -17.34 18.53
C GLU A 50 -6.62 -16.40 17.34
N LEU A 51 -6.85 -16.94 16.13
CA LEU A 51 -7.08 -16.14 14.92
C LEU A 51 -8.48 -15.51 14.89
N ASN A 52 -9.42 -16.06 15.66
CA ASN A 52 -10.76 -15.52 15.79
C ASN A 52 -10.81 -14.25 16.65
N LEU A 53 -9.77 -14.00 17.46
CA LEU A 53 -9.63 -12.79 18.25
C LEU A 53 -9.23 -11.61 17.35
N GLU A 54 -9.71 -10.42 17.66
CA GLU A 54 -9.28 -9.21 16.95
C GLU A 54 -7.80 -8.92 17.24
N LYS A 55 -7.10 -8.25 16.31
CA LYS A 55 -5.68 -7.91 16.51
C LYS A 55 -5.45 -6.89 17.62
N ASN A 56 -6.49 -6.13 17.97
CA ASN A 56 -6.45 -5.15 19.05
C ASN A 56 -6.78 -5.78 20.42
N ASP A 57 -7.24 -7.03 20.46
CA ASP A 57 -7.47 -7.76 21.70
C ASP A 57 -6.14 -8.19 22.31
N ILE A 58 -5.93 -7.89 23.60
CA ILE A 58 -4.71 -8.24 24.35
C ILE A 58 -4.43 -9.74 24.36
N ARG A 59 -5.46 -10.57 24.23
CA ARG A 59 -5.35 -12.03 24.20
C ARG A 59 -4.77 -12.56 22.89
N ASN A 60 -4.79 -11.75 21.83
CA ASN A 60 -4.28 -12.15 20.53
C ASN A 60 -2.74 -12.16 20.54
N PRO A 61 -2.06 -13.23 20.12
CA PRO A 61 -0.59 -13.24 20.01
C PRO A 61 -0.02 -12.16 19.06
N GLY A 62 -0.83 -11.69 18.12
CA GLY A 62 -0.49 -10.61 17.21
C GLY A 62 -0.72 -9.20 17.78
N PHE A 63 -1.12 -9.08 19.05
CA PHE A 63 -1.37 -7.81 19.71
C PHE A 63 -0.13 -6.92 19.72
N ARG A 64 -0.33 -5.62 19.46
CA ARG A 64 0.71 -4.59 19.55
C ARG A 64 0.12 -3.31 20.13
N PRO A 65 0.79 -2.67 21.10
CA PRO A 65 0.32 -1.39 21.61
C PRO A 65 0.41 -0.31 20.51
N VAL A 66 -0.72 0.33 20.21
CA VAL A 66 -0.81 1.31 19.11
C VAL A 66 -0.52 2.73 19.59
N ALA A 67 -1.16 3.18 20.66
CA ALA A 67 -1.03 4.54 21.21
C ALA A 67 -0.08 4.57 22.41
N THR A 68 1.22 4.47 22.15
CA THR A 68 2.23 4.41 23.24
C THR A 68 2.63 5.78 23.82
N HIS A 69 2.47 6.87 23.06
CA HIS A 69 2.72 8.27 23.41
C HIS A 69 2.02 9.19 22.41
N GLN A 70 1.96 10.49 22.72
CA GLN A 70 1.33 11.53 21.90
C GLN A 70 2.03 11.70 20.55
N ASP A 71 1.26 11.95 19.49
CA ASP A 71 1.78 12.19 18.14
C ASP A 71 1.71 13.69 17.82
N ARG A 72 2.86 14.36 17.92
CA ARG A 72 3.01 15.81 17.72
C ARG A 72 2.53 16.26 16.33
N VAL A 73 2.83 15.50 15.28
CA VAL A 73 2.50 15.90 13.89
C VAL A 73 1.01 15.74 13.65
N ALA A 74 0.42 14.66 14.16
CA ALA A 74 -1.03 14.46 14.06
C ALA A 74 -1.80 15.51 14.86
N GLU A 75 -1.33 15.88 16.05
CA GLU A 75 -1.94 16.93 16.87
C GLU A 75 -1.82 18.32 16.24
N HIS A 76 -0.66 18.65 15.67
CA HIS A 76 -0.50 19.87 14.88
C HIS A 76 -1.52 19.92 13.74
N TYR A 77 -1.70 18.80 13.02
CA TYR A 77 -2.69 18.73 11.97
C TYR A 77 -4.12 18.99 12.47
N THR A 78 -4.54 18.33 13.55
CA THR A 78 -5.92 18.49 14.07
C THR A 78 -6.17 19.88 14.61
N ASN A 79 -5.17 20.50 15.23
CA ASN A 79 -5.33 21.77 15.94
C ASN A 79 -5.22 22.99 15.02
N THR A 80 -4.37 22.95 13.99
CA THR A 80 -4.09 24.11 13.13
C THR A 80 -4.44 23.82 11.66
N LEU A 81 -3.83 22.80 11.08
CA LEU A 81 -3.88 22.61 9.62
C LEU A 81 -5.27 22.20 9.13
N GLN A 82 -6.04 21.45 9.91
CA GLN A 82 -7.33 20.94 9.49
C GLN A 82 -8.31 22.08 9.15
N SER A 83 -8.40 23.11 10.00
CA SER A 83 -9.25 24.27 9.75
C SER A 83 -8.75 25.10 8.57
N ASP A 84 -7.44 25.30 8.47
CA ASP A 84 -6.83 26.11 7.43
C ASP A 84 -7.00 25.46 6.05
N LEU A 85 -6.80 24.14 5.97
CA LEU A 85 -7.00 23.37 4.74
C LEU A 85 -8.46 23.32 4.32
N LEU A 86 -9.40 23.27 5.26
CA LEU A 86 -10.82 23.38 4.96
C LEU A 86 -11.11 24.75 4.32
N LEU A 87 -10.61 25.82 4.93
CA LEU A 87 -10.81 27.18 4.42
C LEU A 87 -10.16 27.39 3.04
N MET A 88 -8.93 26.91 2.84
CA MET A 88 -8.19 27.06 1.58
C MET A 88 -8.82 26.29 0.40
N ASN A 89 -9.49 25.18 0.68
CA ASN A 89 -10.10 24.33 -0.35
C ASN A 89 -11.59 24.62 -0.53
N PHE A 90 -12.18 25.47 0.31
CA PHE A 90 -13.58 25.86 0.19
C PHE A 90 -13.82 26.68 -1.08
N GLN A 91 -14.81 26.26 -1.86
CA GLN A 91 -15.29 27.00 -3.02
C GLN A 91 -16.80 27.12 -2.92
N HIS A 92 -17.31 28.36 -2.98
CA HIS A 92 -18.73 28.62 -2.88
C HIS A 92 -19.49 28.00 -4.07
N ASN A 93 -20.58 27.28 -3.78
CA ASN A 93 -21.43 26.59 -4.76
C ASN A 93 -20.69 25.61 -5.69
N GLN A 94 -19.57 25.05 -5.24
CA GLN A 94 -18.88 24.03 -6.00
C GLN A 94 -19.77 22.79 -6.18
N ARG A 95 -19.79 22.23 -7.39
CA ARG A 95 -20.46 20.97 -7.69
C ARG A 95 -19.43 19.86 -7.81
N ARG A 96 -19.86 18.61 -7.54
CA ARG A 96 -19.05 17.43 -7.81
C ARG A 96 -18.67 17.41 -9.30
N LYS A 97 -17.39 17.23 -9.58
CA LYS A 97 -16.89 17.05 -10.95
C LYS A 97 -16.74 15.56 -11.22
N GLU A 98 -17.52 15.07 -12.17
CA GLU A 98 -17.46 13.66 -12.58
C GLU A 98 -16.15 13.37 -13.31
N GLY A 99 -15.55 12.23 -12.97
CA GLY A 99 -14.39 11.68 -13.66
C GLY A 99 -14.78 11.02 -14.98
N LEU A 100 -13.78 10.50 -15.67
CA LEU A 100 -13.95 9.74 -16.91
C LEU A 100 -14.51 8.36 -16.57
N LYS A 101 -15.77 8.11 -16.95
CA LYS A 101 -16.44 6.81 -16.76
C LYS A 101 -16.54 6.02 -18.06
N ARG A 102 -16.79 4.72 -17.95
CA ARG A 102 -17.20 3.89 -19.09
C ARG A 102 -18.53 4.37 -19.64
N ARG A 103 -18.62 4.39 -20.97
CA ARG A 103 -19.75 5.01 -21.68
C ARG A 103 -20.68 3.95 -22.24
N GLN A 104 -21.98 4.20 -22.14
CA GLN A 104 -23.00 3.38 -22.77
C GLN A 104 -23.02 3.57 -24.28
N TRP A 105 -23.60 2.61 -24.98
CA TRP A 105 -23.98 2.75 -26.38
C TRP A 105 -25.31 3.50 -26.46
N ASP A 106 -25.50 4.26 -27.52
CA ASP A 106 -26.66 5.10 -27.83
C ASP A 106 -27.94 4.31 -28.17
N GLY A 107 -27.86 2.98 -28.30
CA GLY A 107 -29.01 2.13 -28.60
C GLY A 107 -29.49 2.17 -30.06
N SER A 108 -28.82 2.91 -30.95
CA SER A 108 -29.22 3.04 -32.36
C SER A 108 -29.15 1.75 -33.19
N SER A 109 -28.36 0.77 -32.77
CA SER A 109 -28.24 -0.54 -33.41
C SER A 109 -28.82 -1.65 -32.52
N PRO A 110 -29.48 -2.68 -33.09
CA PRO A 110 -29.90 -3.89 -32.37
C PRO A 110 -28.76 -4.58 -31.60
N ASN A 111 -27.51 -4.35 -32.00
CA ASN A 111 -26.33 -4.93 -31.36
C ASN A 111 -25.85 -4.17 -30.11
N HIS A 112 -26.42 -3.00 -29.78
CA HIS A 112 -25.97 -2.16 -28.67
C HIS A 112 -26.34 -2.68 -27.26
N PRO A 113 -27.54 -3.24 -27.02
CA PRO A 113 -27.94 -3.68 -25.67
C PRO A 113 -27.08 -4.81 -25.09
N SER A 114 -26.60 -5.74 -25.92
CA SER A 114 -25.76 -6.87 -25.50
C SER A 114 -24.26 -6.56 -25.51
N ARG A 115 -23.86 -5.36 -25.92
CA ARG A 115 -22.46 -4.97 -26.05
C ARG A 115 -21.90 -4.42 -24.73
N THR A 116 -20.64 -4.74 -24.46
CA THR A 116 -19.95 -4.20 -23.28
C THR A 116 -19.77 -2.67 -23.37
N LEU A 117 -19.74 -2.02 -22.20
CA LEU A 117 -19.55 -0.57 -22.11
C LEU A 117 -18.22 -0.14 -22.73
N ARG A 118 -18.25 0.99 -23.43
CA ARG A 118 -17.08 1.60 -24.07
C ARG A 118 -16.09 2.10 -23.02
N LYS A 119 -14.80 2.06 -23.36
CA LYS A 119 -13.75 2.67 -22.53
C LYS A 119 -14.01 4.17 -22.32
N PRO A 120 -13.53 4.75 -21.20
CA PRO A 120 -13.57 6.18 -20.98
C PRO A 120 -12.87 6.95 -22.12
N LYS A 121 -13.23 8.22 -22.30
CA LYS A 121 -12.61 9.03 -23.36
C LYS A 121 -11.19 9.43 -22.92
N GLY A 122 -10.17 9.07 -23.69
CA GLY A 122 -8.78 9.49 -23.48
C GLY A 122 -7.97 8.66 -22.46
N SER A 123 -8.62 7.82 -21.65
CA SER A 123 -7.97 6.91 -20.71
C SER A 123 -8.50 5.49 -20.87
N GLU A 124 -7.65 4.50 -20.63
CA GLU A 124 -8.07 3.11 -20.55
C GLU A 124 -8.82 2.79 -19.24
N VAL A 125 -8.46 3.49 -18.16
CA VAL A 125 -9.00 3.29 -16.82
C VAL A 125 -9.94 4.44 -16.44
N GLU A 126 -10.97 4.13 -15.67
CA GLU A 126 -11.88 5.14 -15.11
C GLU A 126 -11.16 6.00 -14.08
N THR A 127 -11.49 7.29 -14.03
CA THR A 127 -10.97 8.19 -12.99
C THR A 127 -12.02 8.42 -11.89
N PRO A 128 -11.57 8.62 -10.63
CA PRO A 128 -12.48 8.95 -9.54
C PRO A 128 -13.12 10.32 -9.75
N ASP A 129 -14.26 10.52 -9.11
CA ASP A 129 -14.96 11.81 -9.15
C ASP A 129 -14.41 12.73 -8.08
N ILE A 130 -14.28 14.01 -8.42
CA ILE A 130 -13.83 15.04 -7.49
C ILE A 130 -15.06 15.54 -6.72
N LYS A 131 -15.11 15.19 -5.44
CA LYS A 131 -16.08 15.59 -4.43
C LYS A 131 -15.71 16.96 -3.85
N ILE A 132 -16.74 17.66 -3.39
CA ILE A 132 -16.61 18.94 -2.70
C ILE A 132 -15.97 18.70 -1.32
N TYR A 133 -15.12 19.62 -0.87
CA TYR A 133 -14.57 19.59 0.48
C TYR A 133 -15.60 20.08 1.50
N THR A 134 -15.82 19.24 2.51
CA THR A 134 -16.64 19.46 3.71
C THR A 134 -15.76 19.09 4.91
N ASP A 135 -16.24 19.35 6.12
CA ASP A 135 -15.66 18.92 7.40
C ASP A 135 -15.16 17.45 7.40
N LYS A 136 -15.87 16.54 6.73
CA LYS A 136 -15.62 15.10 6.75
C LYS A 136 -14.50 14.60 5.83
N ASN A 137 -14.10 15.36 4.81
CA ASN A 137 -13.17 14.87 3.78
C ASN A 137 -11.97 15.78 3.58
N ILE A 138 -11.51 16.45 4.63
CA ILE A 138 -10.31 17.29 4.60
C ILE A 138 -9.08 16.41 4.29
N PRO A 139 -8.15 16.86 3.44
CA PRO A 139 -6.96 16.08 3.08
C PRO A 139 -6.08 15.73 4.29
N ILE A 140 -5.71 14.46 4.41
CA ILE A 140 -4.76 13.90 5.37
C ILE A 140 -3.73 13.04 4.64
N ILE A 141 -2.58 12.81 5.27
CA ILE A 141 -1.62 11.81 4.80
C ILE A 141 -2.09 10.44 5.31
N GLU A 142 -2.40 9.52 4.40
CA GLU A 142 -2.92 8.19 4.76
C GLU A 142 -1.78 7.19 5.05
N SER A 143 -0.75 7.21 4.21
CA SER A 143 0.39 6.30 4.34
C SER A 143 1.61 6.82 3.60
N ILE A 144 2.80 6.47 4.07
CA ILE A 144 4.06 6.69 3.34
C ILE A 144 4.66 5.33 3.01
N THR A 145 4.90 5.08 1.73
CA THR A 145 5.60 3.87 1.27
C THR A 145 7.01 4.21 0.87
N LEU A 146 7.98 3.60 1.55
CA LEU A 146 9.38 3.68 1.19
C LEU A 146 9.75 2.45 0.36
N ASN A 147 10.39 2.68 -0.77
CA ASN A 147 10.83 1.63 -1.68
C ASN A 147 12.32 1.79 -1.97
N CYS A 148 13.13 0.83 -1.55
CA CYS A 148 14.56 0.77 -1.85
C CYS A 148 14.81 -0.40 -2.80
N TYR A 149 15.25 -0.09 -4.02
CA TYR A 149 15.66 -1.07 -5.02
C TYR A 149 17.15 -0.87 -5.32
N THR A 150 17.94 -1.89 -5.01
CA THR A 150 19.39 -1.85 -5.13
C THR A 150 19.83 -2.63 -6.35
N LYS A 151 20.35 -1.94 -7.38
CA LYS A 151 20.82 -2.61 -8.61
C LYS A 151 21.98 -3.58 -8.38
N LEU A 152 22.85 -3.28 -7.39
CA LEU A 152 23.99 -4.12 -7.00
C LEU A 152 23.57 -5.47 -6.41
N ALA A 153 22.32 -5.61 -5.98
CA ALA A 153 21.80 -6.85 -5.42
C ALA A 153 21.73 -7.99 -6.45
N LYS A 154 21.80 -7.68 -7.75
CA LYS A 154 21.86 -8.68 -8.81
C LYS A 154 23.16 -9.50 -8.74
N ASP A 155 24.24 -8.86 -8.33
CA ASP A 155 25.58 -9.46 -8.28
C ASP A 155 25.82 -10.07 -6.88
N ASN A 156 25.36 -9.38 -5.82
CA ASN A 156 25.46 -9.87 -4.45
C ASN A 156 24.18 -9.60 -3.65
N ALA A 157 23.50 -10.68 -3.25
CA ALA A 157 22.26 -10.64 -2.48
C ALA A 157 22.38 -9.93 -1.13
N ASN A 158 23.59 -9.85 -0.54
CA ASN A 158 23.82 -9.15 0.73
C ASN A 158 23.48 -7.66 0.66
N HIS A 159 23.59 -7.04 -0.51
CA HIS A 159 23.19 -5.65 -0.70
C HIS A 159 21.69 -5.43 -0.46
N ALA A 160 20.84 -6.40 -0.81
CA ALA A 160 19.41 -6.32 -0.53
C ALA A 160 19.09 -6.46 0.95
N ILE A 161 19.84 -7.30 1.67
CA ILE A 161 19.71 -7.50 3.12
C ILE A 161 20.13 -6.22 3.86
N SER A 162 21.26 -5.62 3.46
CA SER A 162 21.75 -4.36 4.01
C SER A 162 20.77 -3.20 3.75
N ALA A 163 20.18 -3.13 2.56
CA ALA A 163 19.12 -2.16 2.26
C ALA A 163 17.86 -2.36 3.10
N ALA A 164 17.48 -3.61 3.40
CA ALA A 164 16.37 -3.90 4.31
C ALA A 164 16.69 -3.44 5.73
N LEU A 165 17.90 -3.73 6.24
CA LEU A 165 18.34 -3.28 7.55
C LEU A 165 18.35 -1.74 7.64
N GLN A 166 18.83 -1.06 6.61
CA GLN A 166 18.84 0.40 6.53
C GLN A 166 17.42 0.97 6.65
N LEU A 167 16.45 0.44 5.89
CA LEU A 167 15.05 0.85 6.00
C LEU A 167 14.46 0.55 7.37
N GLN A 168 14.85 -0.56 7.99
CA GLN A 168 14.40 -0.91 9.33
C GLN A 168 14.92 0.08 10.38
N GLN A 169 16.20 0.49 10.30
CA GLN A 169 16.77 1.48 11.22
C GLN A 169 16.08 2.84 11.08
N ILE A 170 15.88 3.31 9.85
CA ILE A 170 15.25 4.62 9.59
C ILE A 170 13.79 4.66 10.05
N THR A 171 13.04 3.55 9.92
CA THR A 171 11.59 3.56 10.16
C THR A 171 11.14 2.86 11.44
N ASN A 172 12.03 2.10 12.09
CA ASN A 172 11.70 1.17 13.17
C ASN A 172 10.56 0.18 12.84
N CYS A 173 10.27 -0.01 11.56
CA CYS A 173 9.21 -0.87 11.06
C CYS A 173 9.81 -2.03 10.26
N LYS A 174 9.27 -3.23 10.43
CA LYS A 174 9.75 -4.42 9.71
C LYS A 174 9.51 -4.26 8.20
N PRO A 175 10.56 -4.18 7.37
CA PRO A 175 10.41 -4.06 5.93
C PRO A 175 10.05 -5.41 5.30
N LYS A 176 9.42 -5.36 4.12
CA LYS A 176 9.11 -6.53 3.31
C LYS A 176 10.11 -6.66 2.17
N PRO A 177 10.64 -7.86 1.90
CA PRO A 177 11.59 -8.08 0.82
C PRO A 177 10.96 -7.78 -0.54
N LEU A 178 11.73 -7.15 -1.42
CA LEU A 178 11.33 -6.82 -2.77
C LEU A 178 12.02 -7.77 -3.75
N HIS A 179 11.22 -8.44 -4.59
CA HIS A 179 11.71 -9.34 -5.61
C HIS A 179 11.53 -8.75 -7.01
N SER A 180 12.45 -9.06 -7.91
CA SER A 180 12.35 -8.72 -9.32
C SER A 180 11.12 -9.40 -9.96
N ARG A 181 10.26 -8.60 -10.59
CA ARG A 181 9.01 -9.08 -11.21
C ARG A 181 9.18 -9.45 -12.69
N LYS A 182 10.11 -8.80 -13.37
CA LYS A 182 10.39 -8.96 -14.80
C LYS A 182 11.79 -9.54 -14.99
N ASP A 183 11.96 -10.23 -16.10
CA ASP A 183 13.25 -10.69 -16.59
C ASP A 183 13.68 -9.78 -17.75
N VAL A 184 14.86 -9.17 -17.65
CA VAL A 184 15.39 -8.24 -18.65
C VAL A 184 16.88 -8.49 -18.80
N ILE A 185 17.25 -9.14 -19.92
CA ILE A 185 18.62 -9.55 -20.23
C ILE A 185 19.56 -8.34 -20.31
N ALA A 186 19.13 -7.23 -20.92
CA ALA A 186 19.95 -6.02 -21.07
C ALA A 186 20.42 -5.41 -19.75
N TRP A 187 19.70 -5.64 -18.65
CA TRP A 187 20.07 -5.17 -17.31
C TRP A 187 20.71 -6.27 -16.45
N GLY A 188 20.76 -7.50 -16.94
CA GLY A 188 21.20 -8.68 -16.20
C GLY A 188 20.29 -9.01 -15.02
N VAL A 189 18.99 -8.68 -15.09
CA VAL A 189 18.02 -8.92 -14.01
C VAL A 189 17.13 -10.10 -14.37
N ARG A 190 17.17 -11.16 -13.55
CA ARG A 190 16.27 -12.32 -13.67
C ARG A 190 15.08 -12.18 -12.75
N ARG A 191 13.95 -12.82 -13.08
CA ARG A 191 12.73 -12.82 -12.25
C ARG A 191 12.91 -13.63 -10.96
N GLY A 192 12.40 -13.11 -9.84
CA GLY A 192 12.38 -13.79 -8.54
C GLY A 192 13.59 -13.52 -7.64
N TRP A 193 14.57 -12.73 -8.09
CA TRP A 193 15.73 -12.35 -7.31
C TRP A 193 15.40 -11.28 -6.26
N LEU A 194 16.02 -11.38 -5.09
CA LEU A 194 15.89 -10.40 -4.01
C LEU A 194 16.71 -9.15 -4.35
N MET A 195 16.04 -8.02 -4.55
CA MET A 195 16.66 -6.79 -5.06
C MET A 195 16.60 -5.60 -4.09
N GLY A 196 16.01 -5.78 -2.91
CA GLY A 196 15.89 -4.73 -1.90
C GLY A 196 14.70 -4.98 -0.98
N ALA A 197 14.12 -3.90 -0.48
CA ALA A 197 12.97 -3.97 0.42
C ALA A 197 12.07 -2.74 0.34
N LYS A 198 10.84 -2.91 0.84
CA LYS A 198 9.87 -1.84 0.96
C LYS A 198 9.20 -1.84 2.33
N VAL A 199 8.80 -0.68 2.80
CA VAL A 199 8.04 -0.55 4.05
C VAL A 199 6.90 0.44 3.84
N GLU A 200 5.76 0.15 4.44
CA GLU A 200 4.57 1.00 4.41
C GLU A 200 4.33 1.49 5.85
N LEU A 201 4.42 2.79 6.04
CA LEU A 201 4.24 3.48 7.30
C LEU A 201 2.82 4.02 7.37
N LYS A 202 2.17 3.85 8.53
CA LYS A 202 0.82 4.34 8.84
C LYS A 202 0.76 4.77 10.29
N GLY A 203 -0.11 5.72 10.61
CA GLY A 203 -0.26 6.24 11.97
C GLY A 203 1.04 6.84 12.48
N ARG A 204 1.44 6.52 13.71
CA ARG A 204 2.55 7.24 14.34
C ARG A 204 3.95 7.04 13.73
N PRO A 205 4.36 5.85 13.28
CA PRO A 205 5.63 5.70 12.57
C PRO A 205 5.75 6.58 11.32
N LEU A 206 4.63 6.87 10.66
CA LEU A 206 4.58 7.80 9.53
C LEU A 206 4.86 9.23 9.99
N SER A 207 4.15 9.68 11.03
CA SER A 207 4.32 11.02 11.59
C SER A 207 5.75 11.27 12.08
N GLN A 208 6.35 10.28 12.76
CA GLN A 208 7.73 10.35 13.21
C GLN A 208 8.69 10.47 12.02
N PHE A 209 8.55 9.60 11.02
CA PHE A 209 9.36 9.67 9.79
C PHE A 209 9.21 11.01 9.06
N LEU A 210 8.00 11.58 9.04
CA LEU A 210 7.77 12.88 8.42
C LEU A 210 8.52 13.97 9.16
N SER A 211 8.44 14.00 10.50
CA SER A 211 9.14 15.01 11.30
C SER A 211 10.66 14.92 11.16
N THR A 212 11.25 13.73 11.20
CA THR A 212 12.70 13.56 11.02
C THR A 212 13.15 13.99 9.63
N LEU A 213 12.34 13.70 8.61
CA LEU A 213 12.62 14.09 7.24
C LEU A 213 12.60 15.62 7.04
N THR A 214 11.60 16.32 7.60
CA THR A 214 11.45 17.77 7.42
C THR A 214 12.40 18.58 8.30
N GLU A 215 12.66 18.13 9.53
CA GLU A 215 13.43 18.90 10.52
C GLU A 215 14.94 18.61 10.45
N ILE A 216 15.33 17.38 10.10
CA ILE A 216 16.74 16.96 10.14
C ILE A 216 17.28 16.73 8.74
N VAL A 217 16.61 15.91 7.93
CA VAL A 217 17.18 15.45 6.66
C VAL A 217 17.17 16.57 5.61
N PHE A 218 16.02 17.16 5.32
CA PHE A 218 15.90 18.19 4.27
C PHE A 218 16.83 19.39 4.44
N PRO A 219 16.97 20.00 5.62
CA PRO A 219 17.85 21.16 5.79
C PRO A 219 19.34 20.84 5.59
N ARG A 220 19.75 19.58 5.75
CA ARG A 220 21.15 19.16 5.63
C ARG A 220 21.57 18.82 4.20
N ILE A 221 20.61 18.64 3.30
CA ILE A 221 20.90 18.36 1.89
C ILE A 221 21.34 19.66 1.22
N ARG A 222 22.59 19.70 0.73
CA ARG A 222 23.23 20.91 0.16
C ARG A 222 22.45 21.55 -0.99
N GLU A 223 21.99 20.74 -1.95
CA GLU A 223 21.30 21.23 -3.16
C GLU A 223 19.82 20.81 -3.18
N PHE A 224 19.16 20.84 -2.02
CA PHE A 224 17.74 20.50 -1.97
C PHE A 224 16.86 21.64 -2.44
N LYS A 225 16.39 21.55 -3.69
CA LYS A 225 15.40 22.48 -4.23
C LYS A 225 13.99 22.20 -3.70
N GLY A 226 13.75 21.03 -3.12
CA GLY A 226 12.43 20.60 -2.62
C GLY A 226 11.72 19.62 -3.55
N LEU A 227 10.43 19.38 -3.28
CA LEU A 227 9.58 18.54 -4.10
C LEU A 227 9.25 19.22 -5.43
N SER A 228 9.36 18.48 -6.54
CA SER A 228 8.99 19.02 -7.85
C SER A 228 7.48 19.25 -7.92
N SER A 229 7.08 20.45 -8.35
CA SER A 229 5.68 20.82 -8.57
C SER A 229 4.97 19.97 -9.64
N ARG A 230 5.74 19.23 -10.46
CA ARG A 230 5.24 18.29 -11.48
C ARG A 230 5.11 16.85 -10.97
N ALA A 231 5.61 16.55 -9.77
CA ALA A 231 5.43 15.25 -9.15
C ALA A 231 3.94 15.09 -8.78
N GLY A 232 3.37 13.93 -9.09
CA GLY A 232 1.95 13.67 -8.87
C GLY A 232 1.39 12.66 -9.86
N ASP A 233 0.43 11.85 -9.39
CA ASP A 233 -0.26 10.82 -10.17
C ASP A 233 -1.68 11.24 -10.62
N LYS A 234 -2.03 12.52 -10.49
CA LYS A 234 -3.34 13.13 -10.73
C LYS A 234 -4.42 12.75 -9.72
N THR A 235 -4.12 11.88 -8.75
CA THR A 235 -5.06 11.43 -7.73
C THR A 235 -4.66 11.84 -6.32
N GLY A 236 -3.73 12.79 -6.19
CA GLY A 236 -3.31 13.30 -4.89
C GLY A 236 -2.18 12.50 -4.23
N ASN A 237 -1.52 11.58 -4.94
CA ASN A 237 -0.31 10.93 -4.43
C ASN A 237 0.94 11.61 -4.97
N LEU A 238 1.92 11.82 -4.10
CA LEU A 238 3.15 12.51 -4.42
C LEU A 238 4.35 11.59 -4.19
N SER A 239 5.37 11.71 -5.02
CA SER A 239 6.55 10.86 -4.96
C SER A 239 7.82 11.68 -5.08
N MET A 240 8.84 11.30 -4.31
CA MET A 240 10.20 11.83 -4.43
C MET A 240 11.23 10.72 -4.22
N GLY A 241 12.48 11.00 -4.56
CA GLY A 241 13.61 10.11 -4.29
C GLY A 241 14.62 10.80 -3.38
N LEU A 242 15.28 10.00 -2.55
CA LEU A 242 16.49 10.38 -1.85
C LEU A 242 17.67 9.62 -2.43
N THR A 243 18.79 10.31 -2.63
CA THR A 243 20.05 9.70 -3.06
C THR A 243 20.73 8.95 -1.90
N HIS A 244 21.78 8.18 -2.19
CA HIS A 244 22.50 7.44 -1.14
C HIS A 244 23.20 8.36 -0.14
N GLU A 245 23.65 9.54 -0.58
CA GLU A 245 24.31 10.53 0.27
C GLU A 245 23.31 11.15 1.23
N GLU A 246 22.13 11.52 0.72
CA GLU A 246 21.06 12.14 1.52
C GLU A 246 20.57 11.24 2.66
N ILE A 247 20.68 9.91 2.47
CA ILE A 247 20.26 8.94 3.49
C ILE A 247 21.24 8.88 4.66
N SER A 248 22.50 9.27 4.47
CA SER A 248 23.47 9.34 5.56
C SER A 248 23.12 10.41 6.61
N PHE A 249 22.24 11.36 6.28
CA PHE A 249 21.79 12.43 7.18
C PHE A 249 20.68 11.99 8.14
N PHE A 250 20.14 10.78 8.00
CA PHE A 250 19.24 10.23 9.02
C PHE A 250 20.03 9.97 10.31
N PRO A 251 19.52 10.42 11.48
CA PRO A 251 20.26 10.31 12.73
C PRO A 251 20.61 8.85 13.10
N GLU A 252 19.75 7.90 12.72
CA GLU A 252 19.96 6.46 12.97
C GLU A 252 21.10 5.84 12.15
N ILE A 253 21.43 6.45 11.00
CA ILE A 253 22.53 6.01 10.13
C ILE A 253 23.80 6.77 10.48
N GLU A 254 23.68 8.08 10.73
CA GLU A 254 24.79 8.95 11.09
C GLU A 254 25.50 8.50 12.38
N SER A 255 24.76 8.04 13.38
CA SER A 255 25.37 7.61 14.65
C SER A 255 26.32 6.42 14.50
N ASN A 256 26.14 5.60 13.46
CA ASN A 256 26.86 4.34 13.24
C ASN A 256 27.48 4.27 11.84
N GLN A 257 28.06 5.36 11.34
CA GLN A 257 28.63 5.42 9.99
C GLN A 257 29.65 4.29 9.72
N ASP A 258 30.47 3.94 10.71
CA ASP A 258 31.49 2.88 10.57
C ASP A 258 30.90 1.50 10.28
N GLN A 259 29.65 1.25 10.69
CA GLN A 259 28.96 -0.02 10.43
C GLN A 259 28.36 -0.07 9.02
N TRP A 260 28.17 1.08 8.38
CA TRP A 260 27.53 1.21 7.07
C TRP A 260 28.55 1.39 5.95
N SER A 261 29.04 0.29 5.39
CA SER A 261 29.97 0.36 4.25
C SER A 261 29.37 1.01 2.99
N LYS A 262 28.06 0.84 2.76
CA LYS A 262 27.31 1.43 1.66
C LYS A 262 25.89 1.76 2.10
N THR A 263 25.43 2.96 1.73
CA THR A 263 24.03 3.37 1.82
C THR A 263 23.35 3.24 0.46
N TYR A 264 22.02 3.08 0.48
CA TYR A 264 21.23 2.86 -0.73
C TYR A 264 20.09 3.86 -0.82
N GLY A 265 20.00 4.56 -1.96
CA GLY A 265 18.90 5.48 -2.28
C GLY A 265 17.52 4.83 -2.12
N MET A 266 16.50 5.67 -1.87
CA MET A 266 15.12 5.20 -1.71
C MET A 266 14.12 6.13 -2.37
N HIS A 267 12.99 5.58 -2.80
CA HIS A 267 11.84 6.33 -3.25
C HIS A 267 10.81 6.44 -2.13
N ILE A 268 10.33 7.65 -1.89
CA ILE A 268 9.33 7.99 -0.90
C ILE A 268 8.03 8.30 -1.65
N ASN A 269 7.02 7.46 -1.46
CA ASN A 269 5.69 7.66 -2.04
C ASN A 269 4.73 8.03 -0.91
N ILE A 270 4.21 9.24 -0.96
CA ILE A 270 3.27 9.79 0.01
C ILE A 270 1.87 9.63 -0.57
N LYS A 271 1.06 8.81 0.10
CA LYS A 271 -0.35 8.62 -0.21
C LYS A 271 -1.18 9.57 0.65
N THR A 272 -2.02 10.37 0.02
CA THR A 272 -2.91 11.30 0.73
C THR A 272 -4.37 10.99 0.40
N THR A 273 -5.29 11.55 1.18
CA THR A 273 -6.73 11.54 0.86
C THR A 273 -7.15 12.72 -0.01
N ALA A 274 -6.20 13.57 -0.43
CA ALA A 274 -6.46 14.65 -1.36
C ALA A 274 -6.95 14.09 -2.70
N GLN A 275 -7.76 14.87 -3.40
CA GLN A 275 -8.38 14.43 -4.64
C GLN A 275 -7.59 14.90 -5.87
N THR A 276 -6.83 15.99 -5.72
CA THR A 276 -5.97 16.53 -6.76
C THR A 276 -4.52 16.72 -6.28
N ASP A 277 -3.58 16.69 -7.21
CA ASP A 277 -2.15 16.90 -6.92
C ASP A 277 -1.85 18.32 -6.38
N THR A 278 -2.69 19.31 -6.71
CA THR A 278 -2.60 20.67 -6.15
C THR A 278 -2.91 20.67 -4.66
N GLU A 279 -3.95 19.96 -4.24
CA GLU A 279 -4.36 19.88 -2.83
C GLU A 279 -3.34 19.07 -2.02
N ALA A 280 -2.85 17.96 -2.57
CA ALA A 280 -1.80 17.16 -1.94
C ALA A 280 -0.52 17.99 -1.72
N ARG A 281 -0.16 18.85 -2.66
CA ARG A 281 0.99 19.76 -2.54
C ARG A 281 0.78 20.80 -1.44
N ARG A 282 -0.41 21.41 -1.36
CA ARG A 282 -0.76 22.33 -0.26
C ARG A 282 -0.66 21.65 1.10
N LEU A 283 -1.18 20.41 1.20
CA LEU A 283 -1.06 19.60 2.41
C LEU A 283 0.40 19.38 2.81
N LEU A 284 1.25 18.95 1.88
CA LEU A 284 2.67 18.73 2.17
C LEU A 284 3.42 20.02 2.51
N SER A 285 3.09 21.12 1.83
CA SER A 285 3.64 22.43 2.17
C SER A 285 3.29 22.84 3.61
N ALA A 286 2.08 22.53 4.08
CA ALA A 286 1.66 22.78 5.45
C ALA A 286 2.42 21.91 6.48
N TYR A 287 2.92 20.75 6.05
CA TYR A 287 3.84 19.91 6.83
C TYR A 287 5.32 20.30 6.70
N GLY A 288 5.64 21.43 6.04
CA GLY A 288 7.01 21.95 5.93
C GLY A 288 7.81 21.39 4.76
N PHE A 289 7.17 20.78 3.75
CA PHE A 289 7.87 20.38 2.53
C PHE A 289 8.08 21.58 1.62
N PRO A 290 9.34 21.91 1.23
CA PRO A 290 9.58 22.92 0.21
C PRO A 290 9.14 22.39 -1.15
N ILE A 291 8.48 23.22 -1.96
CA ILE A 291 8.01 22.87 -3.31
C ILE A 291 8.68 23.81 -4.31
N HIS A 292 9.22 23.25 -5.40
CA HIS A 292 9.88 24.02 -6.45
C HIS A 292 9.36 23.72 -7.85
N GLY A 293 9.61 24.68 -8.74
CA GLY A 293 9.29 24.57 -10.16
C GLY A 293 7.91 25.08 -10.51
N THR A 294 7.62 25.10 -11.81
CA THR A 294 6.37 25.63 -12.34
C THR A 294 5.22 24.64 -12.17
N GLU A 295 4.13 25.11 -11.61
CA GLU A 295 2.89 24.34 -11.52
C GLU A 295 2.35 24.01 -12.92
N ARG A 296 1.72 22.84 -13.06
CA ARG A 296 1.01 22.51 -14.29
C ARG A 296 -0.24 23.39 -14.38
N LYS A 297 -0.29 24.28 -15.39
CA LYS A 297 -1.43 25.19 -15.63
C LYS A 297 -2.75 24.46 -15.95
N ASN A 298 -2.69 23.21 -16.41
CA ASN A 298 -3.86 22.38 -16.73
C ASN A 298 -3.78 21.05 -15.97
N ALA A 299 -4.36 21.01 -14.77
CA ALA A 299 -4.50 19.80 -13.96
C ALA A 299 -5.96 19.30 -13.93
N PHE A 300 -6.61 19.32 -15.10
CA PHE A 300 -7.96 18.80 -15.31
C PHE A 300 -8.03 17.97 -16.59
#